data_AF-A0A1G0PEM9-F1
#
_entry.id   AF-A0A1G0PEM9-F1
#
_cell.length_a   1.000
_cell.length_b   1.000
_cell.length_c   1.000
_cell.angle_alpha   90.00
_cell.angle_beta   90.00
_cell.angle_gamma   90.00
#
_symmetry.space_group_name_H-M   'P 1'
#
loop_
_entity.id
_entity.type
_entity.pdbx_description
1 polymer ?
#
loop_
_entity_poly.entity_id
_entity_poly.type
_entity_poly.pdbx_seq_one_letter_code
_entity_poly.pdbx_strand_id
1 'polypeptide(L)'
;MNKSIQHIIKEIIKLHGFSTNTMTGFSCYIPDPKPFSTKEGLLLFVCTPKGKRIITKFEHLIKKPRRKRLAKIFNVSEDELTKELIPQIINYSQKLSDFGFHEIGRGVVLNKDLKIFNKALALSNFESNKKLLKDFESFLVSNPLTFFAEYKNLFIVKNKTSSFI
;
A
#
# COMPACT_ATOMS: atom_id res chain seq x y z
N MET A 1 10.64 -6.96 26.41
CA MET A 1 9.96 -7.91 25.49
C MET A 1 10.21 -7.49 24.05
N ASN A 2 10.90 -8.31 23.25
CA ASN A 2 11.01 -8.08 21.80
C ASN A 2 9.61 -8.21 21.19
N LYS A 3 9.05 -7.09 20.72
CA LYS A 3 7.78 -7.09 19.99
C LYS A 3 7.98 -7.84 18.67
N SER A 4 7.04 -8.71 18.30
CA SER A 4 7.10 -9.37 17.00
C SER A 4 7.02 -8.34 15.88
N ILE A 5 7.69 -8.60 14.76
CA ILE A 5 7.75 -7.66 13.63
C ILE A 5 6.35 -7.28 13.11
N GLN A 6 5.40 -8.21 13.16
CA GLN A 6 4.00 -7.96 12.83
C GLN A 6 3.35 -6.94 13.75
N HIS A 7 3.67 -6.98 15.05
CA HIS A 7 3.17 -5.99 15.99
C HIS A 7 3.79 -4.62 15.70
N ILE A 8 5.09 -4.55 15.42
CA ILE A 8 5.76 -3.30 15.05
C ILE A 8 5.12 -2.67 13.81
N ILE A 9 4.89 -3.44 12.75
CA ILE A 9 4.24 -2.95 11.53
C ILE A 9 2.81 -2.47 11.82
N LYS A 10 2.04 -3.17 12.67
CA LYS A 10 0.70 -2.71 13.04
C LYS A 10 0.72 -1.37 13.78
N GLU A 11 1.71 -1.16 14.65
CA GLU A 11 1.86 0.11 15.36
C GLU A 11 2.29 1.24 14.42
N ILE A 12 3.17 0.99 13.44
CA ILE A 12 3.49 1.95 12.35
C ILE A 12 2.20 2.37 11.62
N ILE A 13 1.35 1.40 11.24
CA ILE A 13 0.09 1.68 10.53
C ILE A 13 -0.80 2.62 11.36
N LYS A 14 -0.99 2.30 12.65
CA LYS A 14 -1.80 3.12 13.56
C LYS A 14 -1.20 4.51 13.80
N LEU A 15 0.12 4.59 13.98
CA LEU A 15 0.85 5.84 14.22
C LEU A 15 0.56 6.85 13.12
N HIS A 16 0.52 6.38 11.86
CA HIS A 16 0.31 7.23 10.70
C HIS A 16 -1.17 7.42 10.30
N GLY A 17 -2.10 6.89 11.08
CA GLY A 17 -3.54 7.07 10.88
C GLY A 17 -4.16 6.17 9.83
N PHE A 18 -3.39 5.26 9.24
CA PHE A 18 -3.92 4.22 8.35
C PHE A 18 -4.78 3.21 9.13
N SER A 19 -5.65 2.50 8.43
CA SER A 19 -6.51 1.49 9.05
C SER A 19 -5.98 0.07 8.82
N THR A 20 -6.30 -0.81 9.78
CA THR A 20 -6.03 -2.24 9.71
C THR A 20 -7.31 -3.06 9.72
N ASN A 21 -7.47 -3.99 8.79
CA ASN A 21 -8.50 -5.04 8.85
C ASN A 21 -7.87 -6.39 9.13
N THR A 22 -8.65 -7.35 9.65
CA THR A 22 -8.18 -8.70 9.96
C THR A 22 -9.21 -9.73 9.49
N MET A 23 -8.87 -10.55 8.49
CA MET A 23 -9.61 -11.80 8.22
C MET A 23 -8.74 -13.03 8.43
N THR A 24 -7.47 -12.97 8.02
CA THR A 24 -6.50 -14.04 8.26
C THR A 24 -5.09 -13.49 8.49
N GLY A 25 -4.95 -12.18 8.75
CA GLY A 25 -3.73 -11.35 8.71
C GLY A 25 -4.00 -9.90 9.06
N PHE A 26 -3.25 -8.97 8.47
CA PHE A 26 -3.66 -7.56 8.50
C PHE A 26 -3.35 -6.84 7.19
N SER A 27 -4.21 -5.91 6.82
CA SER A 27 -3.97 -5.02 5.66
C SER A 27 -3.68 -3.61 6.14
N CYS A 28 -2.89 -2.86 5.38
CA CYS A 28 -2.76 -1.41 5.53
C CYS A 28 -3.55 -0.74 4.40
N TYR A 29 -4.50 0.13 4.76
CA TYR A 29 -5.26 0.89 3.78
C TYR A 29 -5.63 2.27 4.29
N ILE A 30 -5.84 3.18 3.34
CA ILE A 30 -6.45 4.48 3.59
C ILE A 30 -7.97 4.26 3.71
N PRO A 31 -8.62 4.66 4.81
CA PRO A 31 -10.06 4.52 4.97
C PRO A 31 -10.82 5.24 3.83
N ASP A 32 -11.85 4.59 3.29
CA ASP A 32 -12.71 5.28 2.33
C ASP A 32 -13.51 6.37 3.05
N PRO A 33 -13.64 7.58 2.47
CA PRO A 33 -14.67 8.51 2.89
C PRO A 33 -16.04 7.87 2.60
N LYS A 34 -17.00 8.03 3.53
CA LYS A 34 -18.39 7.56 3.38
C LYS A 34 -18.90 7.92 1.96
N PRO A 35 -19.59 7.03 1.23
CA PRO A 35 -20.51 6.00 1.73
C PRO A 35 -19.98 4.55 1.74
N PHE A 36 -18.71 4.32 1.42
CA PHE A 36 -18.19 2.95 1.33
C PHE A 36 -17.81 2.37 2.70
N SER A 37 -17.87 1.05 2.84
CA SER A 37 -17.50 0.41 4.11
C SER A 37 -16.01 0.62 4.41
N THR A 38 -15.68 0.90 5.67
CA THR A 38 -14.30 1.06 6.16
C THR A 38 -13.45 -0.21 6.05
N LYS A 39 -14.03 -1.35 5.64
CA LYS A 39 -13.33 -2.61 5.40
C LYS A 39 -12.71 -2.71 4.00
N GLU A 40 -13.01 -1.76 3.11
CA GLU A 40 -12.68 -1.81 1.68
C GLU A 40 -11.87 -0.61 1.17
N GLY A 41 -11.11 0.04 2.06
CA GLY A 41 -10.31 1.23 1.77
C GLY A 41 -9.26 1.08 0.66
N LEU A 42 -8.53 2.15 0.36
CA LEU A 42 -7.45 2.14 -0.64
C LEU A 42 -6.27 1.31 -0.13
N LEU A 43 -6.16 0.09 -0.65
CA LEU A 43 -5.21 -0.91 -0.18
C LEU A 43 -3.77 -0.56 -0.57
N LEU A 44 -2.89 -0.43 0.42
CA LEU A 44 -1.46 -0.20 0.23
C LEU A 44 -0.70 -1.53 0.22
N PHE A 45 -0.87 -2.34 1.26
CA PHE A 45 -0.30 -3.68 1.34
C PHE A 45 -1.09 -4.61 2.28
N VAL A 46 -0.82 -5.91 2.19
CA VAL A 46 -1.35 -6.93 3.08
C VAL A 46 -0.21 -7.73 3.68
N CYS A 47 -0.21 -7.90 5.00
CA CYS A 47 0.58 -8.90 5.68
C CYS A 47 -0.24 -10.21 5.78
N THR A 48 0.29 -11.29 5.21
CA THR A 48 -0.35 -12.62 5.24
C THR A 48 0.33 -13.51 6.31
N PRO A 49 -0.39 -13.97 7.34
CA PRO A 49 0.12 -14.87 8.37
C PRO A 49 0.60 -16.22 7.87
N LYS A 50 -0.14 -16.85 6.94
CA LYS A 50 0.33 -18.10 6.32
C LYS A 50 1.64 -17.91 5.57
N GLY A 51 1.80 -16.77 4.89
CA GLY A 51 2.98 -16.47 4.08
C GLY A 51 4.11 -15.77 4.84
N LYS A 52 3.88 -15.36 6.11
CA LYS A 52 4.77 -14.50 6.91
C LYS A 52 5.46 -13.43 6.05
N ARG A 53 4.67 -12.69 5.26
CA ARG A 53 5.18 -11.74 4.27
C ARG A 53 4.23 -10.58 4.05
N ILE A 54 4.81 -9.43 3.70
CA ILE A 54 4.10 -8.26 3.17
C ILE A 54 3.92 -8.47 1.68
N ILE A 55 2.74 -8.14 1.17
CA ILE A 55 2.37 -8.29 -0.24
C ILE A 55 1.64 -7.04 -0.71
N THR A 56 2.03 -6.48 -1.86
CA THR A 56 1.24 -5.46 -2.55
C THR A 56 0.08 -6.05 -3.34
N LYS A 57 -0.94 -5.24 -3.58
CA LYS A 57 -2.13 -5.62 -4.34
C LYS A 57 -2.39 -4.64 -5.48
N PHE A 58 -1.38 -4.43 -6.32
CA PHE A 58 -1.47 -3.53 -7.45
C PHE A 58 -2.55 -3.96 -8.45
N GLU A 59 -2.79 -5.26 -8.59
CA GLU A 59 -3.88 -5.77 -9.42
C GLU A 59 -5.25 -5.25 -8.96
N HIS A 60 -5.42 -5.02 -7.67
CA HIS A 60 -6.65 -4.41 -7.16
C HIS A 60 -6.77 -2.96 -7.63
N LEU A 61 -5.69 -2.17 -7.62
CA LEU A 61 -5.74 -0.76 -8.03
C LEU A 61 -5.94 -0.58 -9.54
N ILE A 62 -5.46 -1.54 -10.33
CA ILE A 62 -5.40 -1.42 -11.79
C ILE A 62 -6.67 -1.95 -12.47
N LYS A 63 -7.37 -2.94 -11.91
CA LYS A 63 -8.54 -3.54 -12.56
C LYS A 63 -9.67 -2.51 -12.78
N LYS A 64 -10.30 -2.55 -13.96
CA LYS A 64 -11.35 -1.60 -14.39
C LYS A 64 -12.46 -1.35 -13.34
N PRO A 65 -13.07 -2.38 -12.69
CA PRO A 65 -14.09 -2.14 -11.66
C PRO A 65 -13.56 -1.34 -10.46
N ARG A 66 -12.31 -1.57 -10.06
CA ARG A 66 -11.72 -0.80 -8.97
C ARG A 66 -11.33 0.60 -9.42
N ARG A 67 -10.78 0.78 -10.62
CA ARG A 67 -10.48 2.13 -11.15
C ARG A 67 -11.71 3.03 -11.17
N LYS A 68 -12.87 2.51 -11.59
CA LYS A 68 -14.17 3.21 -11.49
C LYS A 68 -14.49 3.68 -10.06
N ARG A 69 -14.28 2.79 -9.09
CA ARG A 69 -14.49 3.11 -7.68
C ARG A 69 -13.48 4.15 -7.18
N LEU A 70 -12.21 4.02 -7.53
CA LEU A 70 -11.17 4.99 -7.19
C LEU A 70 -11.49 6.37 -7.76
N ALA A 71 -11.87 6.43 -9.04
CA ALA A 71 -12.31 7.65 -9.71
C ALA A 71 -13.47 8.33 -8.95
N LYS A 72 -14.47 7.54 -8.52
CA LYS A 72 -15.58 8.03 -7.69
C LYS A 72 -15.14 8.52 -6.30
N ILE A 73 -14.23 7.81 -5.64
CA ILE A 73 -13.70 8.19 -4.31
C ILE A 73 -12.92 9.50 -4.40
N PHE A 74 -12.08 9.64 -5.42
CA PHE A 74 -11.24 10.82 -5.64
C PHE A 74 -11.97 11.97 -6.33
N ASN A 75 -13.22 11.76 -6.74
CA ASN A 75 -14.00 12.71 -7.53
C ASN A 75 -13.25 13.18 -8.79
N VAL A 76 -12.71 12.23 -9.55
CA VAL A 76 -11.96 12.44 -10.79
C VAL A 76 -12.50 11.56 -11.91
N SER A 77 -12.13 11.85 -13.15
CA SER A 77 -12.41 10.95 -14.28
C SER A 77 -11.52 9.69 -14.22
N GLU A 78 -11.97 8.59 -14.83
CA GLU A 78 -11.12 7.40 -14.99
C GLU A 78 -9.85 7.72 -15.79
N ASP A 79 -9.92 8.68 -16.72
CA ASP A 79 -8.79 9.10 -17.55
C ASP A 79 -7.75 9.90 -16.76
N GLU A 80 -8.18 10.83 -15.90
CA GLU A 80 -7.31 11.57 -14.97
C GLU A 80 -6.62 10.60 -14.01
N LEU A 81 -7.39 9.68 -13.41
CA LEU A 81 -6.82 8.62 -12.57
C LEU A 81 -5.77 7.79 -13.32
N THR A 82 -6.07 7.42 -14.57
CA THR A 82 -5.16 6.62 -15.41
C THR A 82 -3.88 7.39 -15.73
N LYS A 83 -3.97 8.69 -16.04
CA LYS A 83 -2.83 9.54 -16.38
C LYS A 83 -1.97 9.88 -15.17
N GLU A 84 -2.56 10.10 -14.00
CA GLU A 84 -1.83 10.59 -12.83
C GLU A 84 -1.39 9.46 -11.89
N LEU A 85 -2.26 8.50 -11.60
CA LEU A 85 -1.99 7.48 -10.58
C LEU A 85 -1.19 6.30 -11.13
N ILE A 86 -1.44 5.85 -12.36
CA ILE A 86 -0.76 4.66 -12.91
C ILE A 86 0.75 4.87 -13.04
N PRO A 87 1.27 5.98 -13.61
CA PRO A 87 2.71 6.24 -13.66
C PRO A 87 3.37 6.21 -12.28
N GLN A 88 2.68 6.74 -11.26
CA GLN A 88 3.21 6.73 -9.90
C GLN A 88 3.21 5.32 -9.29
N ILE A 89 2.18 4.50 -9.56
CA ILE A 89 2.17 3.08 -9.14
C ILE A 89 3.32 2.31 -9.82
N ILE A 90 3.62 2.59 -11.09
CA ILE A 90 4.76 1.98 -11.81
C ILE A 90 6.07 2.31 -11.10
N ASN A 91 6.32 3.60 -10.86
CA ASN A 91 7.53 4.07 -10.17
C ASN A 91 7.64 3.49 -8.75
N TYR A 92 6.53 3.46 -8.02
CA TYR A 92 6.48 2.86 -6.68
C TYR A 92 6.74 1.35 -6.70
N SER A 93 6.22 0.63 -7.70
CA SER A 93 6.51 -0.78 -7.90
C SER A 93 8.00 -1.03 -8.18
N GLN A 94 8.65 -0.19 -8.99
CA GLN A 94 10.08 -0.27 -9.24
C GLN A 94 10.88 -0.09 -7.94
N LYS A 95 10.60 0.98 -7.18
CA LYS A 95 11.25 1.24 -5.88
C LYS A 95 11.13 0.09 -4.90
N LEU A 96 9.97 -0.58 -4.82
CA LEU A 96 9.82 -1.76 -3.95
C LEU A 96 10.84 -2.87 -4.23
N SER A 97 11.30 -2.99 -5.47
CA SER A 97 12.36 -3.95 -5.84
C SER A 97 13.68 -3.60 -5.15
N ASP A 98 14.00 -2.31 -5.02
CA ASP A 98 15.19 -1.81 -4.31
C ASP A 98 15.12 -2.12 -2.81
N PHE A 99 13.91 -2.26 -2.25
CA PHE A 99 13.66 -2.75 -0.89
C PHE A 99 13.73 -4.29 -0.77
N GLY A 100 14.06 -4.99 -1.84
CA GLY A 100 14.14 -6.45 -1.88
C GLY A 100 12.80 -7.16 -2.08
N PHE A 101 11.72 -6.45 -2.44
CA PHE A 101 10.48 -7.13 -2.80
C PHE A 101 10.61 -7.81 -4.16
N HIS A 102 10.16 -9.06 -4.25
CA HIS A 102 10.14 -9.83 -5.49
C HIS A 102 8.73 -9.89 -6.08
N GLU A 103 8.64 -10.03 -7.39
CA GLU A 103 7.37 -10.15 -8.10
C GLU A 103 6.68 -11.47 -7.81
N ILE A 104 5.34 -11.44 -7.74
CA ILE A 104 4.51 -12.63 -7.53
C ILE A 104 3.25 -12.62 -8.40
N GLY A 105 2.75 -13.81 -8.70
CA GLY A 105 1.49 -14.02 -9.42
C GLY A 105 1.60 -13.70 -10.92
N ARG A 106 0.44 -13.56 -11.58
CA ARG A 106 0.38 -13.42 -13.05
C ARG A 106 0.61 -12.00 -13.57
N GLY A 107 0.62 -11.00 -12.70
CA GLY A 107 0.65 -9.58 -13.07
C GLY A 107 -0.59 -9.09 -13.81
N VAL A 108 -0.68 -7.78 -14.03
CA VAL A 108 -1.74 -7.11 -14.78
C VAL A 108 -1.13 -6.29 -15.91
N VAL A 109 -1.62 -6.52 -17.11
CA VAL A 109 -1.23 -5.78 -18.31
C VAL A 109 -1.88 -4.39 -18.25
N LEU A 110 -1.06 -3.34 -18.30
CA LEU A 110 -1.50 -1.95 -18.34
C LEU A 110 -1.70 -1.46 -19.77
N ASN A 111 -0.74 -1.77 -20.64
CA ASN A 111 -0.75 -1.53 -22.08
C ASN A 111 0.05 -2.65 -22.77
N LYS A 112 0.22 -2.59 -24.10
CA LYS A 112 0.82 -3.70 -24.89
C LYS A 112 2.17 -4.19 -24.37
N ASP A 113 2.97 -3.29 -23.78
CA ASP A 113 4.36 -3.59 -23.40
C ASP A 113 4.62 -3.53 -21.90
N LEU A 114 3.64 -3.06 -21.11
CA LEU A 114 3.82 -2.84 -19.68
C LEU A 114 2.91 -3.72 -18.84
N LYS A 115 3.55 -4.45 -17.93
CA LYS A 115 2.90 -5.35 -16.99
C LYS A 115 3.35 -5.05 -15.57
N ILE A 116 2.40 -4.88 -14.66
CA ILE A 116 2.68 -4.68 -13.23
C ILE A 116 2.41 -5.98 -12.47
N PHE A 117 3.37 -6.38 -11.66
CA PHE A 117 3.25 -7.52 -10.77
C PHE A 117 3.04 -7.05 -9.34
N ASN A 118 2.22 -7.80 -8.59
CA ASN A 118 2.28 -7.71 -7.15
C ASN A 118 3.68 -8.08 -6.67
N LYS A 119 4.06 -7.50 -5.54
CA LYS A 119 5.39 -7.66 -4.97
C LYS A 119 5.28 -8.17 -3.54
N ALA A 120 6.20 -9.03 -3.12
CA ALA A 120 6.21 -9.59 -1.78
C ALA A 120 7.60 -9.52 -1.13
N LEU A 121 7.61 -9.38 0.20
CA LEU A 121 8.82 -9.43 1.02
C LEU A 121 8.53 -10.20 2.31
N ALA A 122 9.38 -11.16 2.63
CA ALA A 122 9.24 -11.98 3.83
C ALA A 122 9.50 -11.15 5.09
N LEU A 123 8.77 -11.44 6.17
CA LEU A 123 8.88 -10.72 7.44
C LEU A 123 10.26 -10.90 8.09
N SER A 124 10.90 -12.06 7.87
CA SER A 124 12.25 -12.36 8.35
C SER A 124 13.30 -11.37 7.84
N ASN A 125 13.08 -10.75 6.67
CA ASN A 125 13.99 -9.74 6.13
C ASN A 125 14.04 -8.47 7.00
N PHE A 126 12.94 -8.15 7.69
CA PHE A 126 12.90 -7.01 8.62
C PHE A 126 13.45 -7.36 10.00
N GLU A 127 13.27 -8.61 10.44
CA GLU A 127 13.79 -9.10 11.73
C GLU A 127 15.31 -8.99 11.81
N SER A 128 16.01 -9.23 10.69
CA SER A 128 17.46 -9.12 10.59
C SER A 128 17.97 -7.72 10.20
N ASN A 129 17.08 -6.77 9.89
CA ASN A 129 17.48 -5.47 9.36
C ASN A 129 16.56 -4.32 9.83
N LYS A 130 16.93 -3.69 10.97
CA LYS A 130 16.20 -2.54 11.53
C LYS A 130 16.15 -1.34 10.58
N LYS A 131 17.20 -1.12 9.78
CA LYS A 131 17.22 -0.03 8.78
C LYS A 131 16.16 -0.26 7.71
N LEU A 132 16.00 -1.49 7.23
CA LEU A 132 14.95 -1.83 6.25
C LEU A 132 13.54 -1.54 6.78
N LEU A 133 13.31 -1.76 8.07
CA LEU A 133 12.03 -1.47 8.71
C LEU A 133 11.73 0.04 8.79
N LYS A 134 12.74 0.86 9.10
CA LYS A 134 12.63 2.32 9.10
C LYS A 134 12.44 2.89 7.68
N ASP A 135 13.19 2.36 6.72
CA ASP A 135 13.07 2.75 5.33
C ASP A 135 11.68 2.36 4.80
N PHE A 136 11.13 1.21 5.22
CA PHE A 136 9.78 0.77 4.88
C PHE A 136 8.68 1.65 5.48
N GLU A 137 8.82 2.13 6.72
CA GLU A 137 7.92 3.10 7.33
C GLU A 137 7.88 4.40 6.50
N SER A 138 9.05 4.92 6.15
CA SER A 138 9.17 6.12 5.30
C SER A 138 8.53 5.89 3.92
N PHE A 139 8.75 4.71 3.35
CA PHE A 139 8.19 4.31 2.08
C PHE A 139 6.66 4.23 2.10
N LEU A 140 6.07 3.68 3.18
CA LEU A 140 4.62 3.63 3.41
C LEU A 140 3.99 5.03 3.42
N VAL A 141 4.61 5.96 4.15
CA VAL A 141 4.15 7.34 4.26
C VAL A 141 4.24 8.07 2.92
N SER A 142 5.27 7.78 2.13
CA SER A 142 5.49 8.36 0.79
C SER A 142 4.75 7.66 -0.37
N ASN A 143 3.80 6.77 -0.07
CA ASN A 143 3.08 6.02 -1.09
C ASN A 143 2.27 6.96 -2.02
N PRO A 144 2.28 6.78 -3.35
CA PRO A 144 1.52 7.59 -4.29
C PRO A 144 0.02 7.71 -4.01
N LEU A 145 -0.61 6.62 -3.54
CA LEU A 145 -2.03 6.65 -3.16
C LEU A 145 -2.25 7.57 -1.96
N THR A 146 -1.28 7.62 -1.04
CA THR A 146 -1.32 8.51 0.11
C THR A 146 -1.22 9.96 -0.34
N PHE A 147 -0.25 10.30 -1.19
CA PHE A 147 -0.13 11.66 -1.73
C PHE A 147 -1.41 12.08 -2.47
N PHE A 148 -1.96 11.19 -3.31
CA PHE A 148 -3.17 11.48 -4.07
C PHE A 148 -4.40 11.66 -3.14
N ALA A 149 -4.51 10.87 -2.08
CA ALA A 149 -5.57 11.00 -1.08
C ALA A 149 -5.43 12.28 -0.23
N GLU A 150 -4.20 12.69 0.10
CA GLU A 150 -3.91 13.97 0.77
C GLU A 150 -4.28 15.15 -0.11
N TYR A 151 -3.87 15.14 -1.38
CA TYR A 151 -4.18 16.20 -2.34
C TYR A 151 -5.70 16.40 -2.53
N LYS A 152 -6.48 15.31 -2.50
CA LYS A 152 -7.95 15.36 -2.61
C LYS A 152 -8.65 15.51 -1.24
N ASN A 153 -7.92 15.80 -0.16
CA ASN A 153 -8.44 15.97 1.21
C ASN A 153 -9.26 14.77 1.74
N LEU A 154 -8.98 13.56 1.27
CA LEU A 154 -9.69 12.34 1.71
C LEU A 154 -9.03 11.69 2.92
N PHE A 155 -7.74 11.95 3.11
CA PHE A 155 -6.94 11.40 4.19
C PHE A 155 -5.75 12.32 4.44
N ILE A 156 -5.34 12.46 5.70
CA ILE A 156 -4.11 13.17 6.06
C ILE A 156 -3.27 12.21 6.89
N VAL A 157 -2.02 11.99 6.47
CA VAL A 157 -1.08 11.16 7.22
C VAL A 157 -0.82 11.80 8.58
N LYS A 158 -1.03 11.04 9.65
CA LYS A 158 -0.65 11.49 11.00
C LYS A 158 0.84 11.29 11.22
N ASN A 159 1.45 12.17 12.02
CA ASN A 159 2.83 12.00 12.49
C ASN A 159 3.84 11.77 11.35
N LYS A 160 3.68 12.49 10.23
CA LYS A 160 4.45 12.28 8.98
C LYS A 160 5.96 12.40 9.17
N THR A 161 6.40 13.18 10.16
CA THR A 161 7.81 13.42 10.52
C THR A 161 8.30 12.56 11.69
N SER A 162 7.40 11.84 12.37
CA SER A 162 7.76 10.93 13.45
C SER A 162 8.01 9.53 12.90
N SER A 163 8.84 8.75 13.58
CA SER A 163 9.09 7.34 13.26
C SER A 163 8.84 6.49 14.49
N PHE A 164 8.23 5.33 14.29
CA PHE A 164 8.05 4.32 15.34
C PHE A 164 9.35 3.58 15.67
N ILE A 165 10.35 3.61 14.77
CA ILE A 165 11.56 2.75 14.78
C ILE A 165 12.80 3.43 15.34
#